data_AF-A0A2V2S8V4-F1
#
_entry.id   AF-A0A2V2S8V4-F1
#
_cell.length_a   1.000
_cell.length_b   1.000
_cell.length_c   1.000
_cell.angle_alpha   90.00
_cell.angle_beta   90.00
_cell.angle_gamma   90.00
#
_symmetry.space_group_name_H-M   'P 1'
#
loop_
_entity.id
_entity.type
_entity.pdbx_description
1 polymer ?
#
loop_
_entity_poly.entity_id
_entity_poly.type
_entity_poly.pdbx_seq_one_letter_code
_entity_poly.pdbx_strand_id
1 'polypeptide(L)'
;SDFGFRISDLLLALFLTLALSTHAGLYSSGNINAVIPDADPNGIALHMNVSGFGAGDAVQTVNVFFNISGGYNGDYYAYLSYNGILVPLLNRVGTSGSDPFGYGNPGFGPTTLGVQFELSDSGAFSIHNYQDHSPVYNSNGQLTGAWAPDGGTLSSFNGQQPNGTWTIFFSDQSGGDQGTLVNWSLEIDSIIPEPVSIALPVFGLIIGLAVLSRWLRTPAR
;
A
#
# COMPACT_ATOMS: atom_id res chain seq x y z
N SER A 1 38.85 10.44 47.86
CA SER A 1 37.86 9.35 47.86
C SER A 1 36.52 10.01 48.09
N ASP A 2 35.55 10.02 47.20
CA ASP A 2 35.29 9.26 46.00
C ASP A 2 34.43 10.14 45.10
N PHE A 3 34.83 10.30 43.84
CA PHE A 3 33.93 10.74 42.79
C PHE A 3 34.07 9.73 41.64
N GLY A 4 33.80 8.47 41.98
CA GLY A 4 33.77 7.37 41.03
C GLY A 4 32.49 7.44 40.21
N PHE A 5 32.57 8.05 39.03
CA PHE A 5 31.55 7.85 37.99
C PHE A 5 31.56 6.37 37.61
N ARG A 6 30.47 5.66 37.89
CA ARG A 6 30.37 4.22 37.60
C ARG A 6 30.06 4.01 36.12
N ILE A 7 30.77 3.09 35.49
CA ILE A 7 30.55 2.64 34.10
C ILE A 7 29.11 2.13 33.89
N SER A 8 28.40 1.75 34.96
CA SER A 8 26.98 1.40 34.94
C SER A 8 26.07 2.51 34.44
N ASP A 9 26.43 3.79 34.65
CA ASP A 9 25.60 4.92 34.24
C ASP A 9 25.72 5.22 32.73
N LEU A 10 26.80 4.73 32.10
CA LEU A 10 27.00 4.74 30.64
C LEU A 10 26.29 3.57 29.94
N LEU A 11 26.09 2.45 30.63
CA LEU A 11 25.35 1.29 30.11
C LEU A 11 23.83 1.49 30.13
N LEU A 12 23.32 2.39 31.00
CA LEU A 12 21.87 2.63 31.10
C LEU A 12 21.32 3.56 30.00
N ALA A 13 22.18 4.24 29.24
CA ALA A 13 21.79 4.99 28.04
C ALA A 13 21.76 4.14 26.76
N LEU A 14 22.15 2.86 26.83
CA LEU A 14 22.25 1.92 25.69
C LEU A 14 20.96 1.10 25.48
N PHE A 15 19.80 1.71 25.73
CA PHE A 15 18.52 1.24 25.23
C PHE A 15 17.76 2.43 24.67
N LEU A 16 18.37 3.12 23.69
CA LEU A 16 17.57 3.89 22.75
C LEU A 16 16.80 2.84 21.94
N THR A 17 15.56 2.61 22.33
CA THR A 17 14.63 1.70 21.66
C THR A 17 14.62 2.06 20.18
N LEU A 18 15.16 1.16 19.35
CA LEU A 18 14.94 1.10 17.91
C LEU A 18 13.44 0.81 17.72
N ALA A 19 12.64 1.87 17.74
CA ALA A 19 11.22 1.79 17.46
C ALA A 19 11.04 2.29 16.03
N LEU A 20 10.85 1.34 15.11
CA LEU A 20 10.30 1.64 13.79
C LEU A 20 9.02 2.45 14.01
N SER A 21 9.04 3.71 13.58
CA SER A 21 7.84 4.52 13.56
C SER A 21 7.13 4.18 12.25
N THR A 22 5.90 3.69 12.38
CA THR A 22 5.01 3.50 11.23
C THR A 22 4.21 4.77 10.99
N HIS A 23 3.94 5.08 9.74
CA HIS A 23 3.04 6.15 9.35
C HIS A 23 2.00 5.57 8.39
N ALA A 24 0.73 5.63 8.79
CA ALA A 24 -0.40 5.19 7.98
C ALA A 24 -1.10 6.41 7.36
N GLY A 25 -1.41 6.34 6.07
CA GLY A 25 -2.14 7.39 5.36
C GLY A 25 -3.25 6.82 4.48
N LEU A 26 -4.47 7.35 4.64
CA LEU A 26 -5.60 7.09 3.74
C LEU A 26 -5.76 8.26 2.77
N TYR A 27 -5.65 7.97 1.48
CA TYR A 27 -5.78 8.94 0.40
C TYR A 27 -6.98 8.58 -0.46
N SER A 28 -7.93 9.49 -0.62
CA SER A 28 -9.19 9.23 -1.32
C SER A 28 -9.39 10.19 -2.49
N SER A 29 -9.95 9.67 -3.58
CA SER A 29 -10.42 10.50 -4.70
C SER A 29 -11.64 11.35 -4.34
N GLY A 30 -12.33 11.03 -3.24
CA GLY A 30 -13.72 11.41 -3.05
C GLY A 30 -14.62 10.80 -4.12
N ASN A 31 -15.88 11.27 -4.20
CA ASN A 31 -16.80 10.83 -5.24
C ASN A 31 -16.48 11.52 -6.56
N ILE A 32 -16.10 10.72 -7.55
CA ILE A 32 -15.75 11.17 -8.90
C ILE A 32 -16.82 10.83 -9.93
N ASN A 33 -17.57 9.73 -9.74
CA ASN A 33 -18.61 9.24 -10.65
C ASN A 33 -18.14 9.24 -12.12
N ALA A 34 -16.95 8.67 -12.36
CA ALA A 34 -16.36 8.60 -13.68
C ALA A 34 -16.89 7.38 -14.43
N VAL A 35 -17.45 7.59 -15.61
CA VAL A 35 -17.85 6.51 -16.52
C VAL A 35 -16.59 5.76 -16.98
N ILE A 36 -16.63 4.43 -16.91
CA ILE A 36 -15.62 3.58 -17.56
C ILE A 36 -16.10 3.36 -19.00
N PRO A 37 -15.38 3.82 -20.03
CA PRO A 37 -15.83 3.69 -21.41
C PRO A 37 -15.98 2.21 -21.80
N ASP A 38 -17.11 1.88 -22.42
CA ASP A 38 -17.50 0.52 -22.81
C ASP A 38 -16.70 0.06 -24.04
N ALA A 39 -16.23 -1.20 -24.03
CA ALA A 39 -15.38 -1.79 -25.06
C ALA A 39 -14.15 -0.93 -25.47
N ASP A 40 -13.61 -0.13 -24.55
CA ASP A 40 -12.46 0.73 -24.82
C ASP A 40 -11.24 0.29 -24.00
N PRO A 41 -10.25 -0.38 -24.61
CA PRO A 41 -9.04 -0.78 -23.92
C PRO A 41 -8.17 0.40 -23.48
N ASN A 42 -8.41 1.62 -23.98
CA ASN A 42 -7.72 2.83 -23.51
C ASN A 42 -8.30 3.36 -22.20
N GLY A 43 -9.52 2.95 -21.80
CA GLY A 43 -10.09 3.16 -20.49
C GLY A 43 -9.99 4.58 -19.93
N ILE A 44 -9.85 4.66 -18.60
CA ILE A 44 -9.63 5.88 -17.82
C ILE A 44 -8.43 5.71 -16.89
N ALA A 45 -7.56 6.72 -16.84
CA ALA A 45 -6.48 6.83 -15.88
C ALA A 45 -6.79 7.95 -14.88
N LEU A 46 -6.60 7.68 -13.60
CA LEU A 46 -6.84 8.62 -12.51
C LEU A 46 -5.59 8.72 -11.65
N HIS A 47 -5.26 9.94 -11.25
CA HIS A 47 -4.03 10.25 -10.54
C HIS A 47 -4.32 10.74 -9.12
N MET A 48 -3.51 10.28 -8.17
CA MET A 48 -3.58 10.68 -6.77
C MET A 48 -2.20 11.14 -6.31
N ASN A 49 -2.11 12.37 -5.84
CA ASN A 49 -0.87 12.89 -5.28
C ASN A 49 -0.79 12.54 -3.79
N VAL A 50 0.03 11.55 -3.48
CA VAL A 50 0.33 11.14 -2.10
C VAL A 50 1.43 12.05 -1.56
N SER A 51 1.19 12.60 -0.37
CA SER A 51 2.12 13.50 0.33
C SER A 51 1.95 13.37 1.83
N GLY A 52 2.94 13.82 2.61
CA GLY A 52 2.89 13.82 4.08
C GLY A 52 3.86 12.83 4.73
N PHE A 53 4.44 11.93 3.96
CA PHE A 53 5.48 11.01 4.43
C PHE A 53 6.84 11.71 4.55
N GLY A 54 7.67 11.26 5.49
CA GLY A 54 9.04 11.74 5.65
C GLY A 54 9.93 11.39 4.44
N ALA A 55 11.05 12.09 4.28
CA ALA A 55 11.99 11.82 3.19
C ALA A 55 12.65 10.43 3.28
N GLY A 56 12.68 9.84 4.47
CA GLY A 56 13.22 8.50 4.71
C GLY A 56 12.17 7.40 4.77
N ASP A 57 10.88 7.73 4.67
CA ASP A 57 9.81 6.74 4.76
C ASP A 57 9.89 5.77 3.59
N ALA A 58 9.46 4.53 3.82
CA ALA A 58 9.37 3.51 2.79
C ALA A 58 8.04 2.79 2.93
N VAL A 59 7.35 2.59 1.79
CA VAL A 59 6.11 1.81 1.72
C VAL A 59 6.35 0.43 2.35
N GLN A 60 5.45 0.03 3.23
CA GLN A 60 5.41 -1.28 3.89
C GLN A 60 4.21 -2.10 3.44
N THR A 61 3.07 -1.45 3.22
CA THR A 61 1.85 -2.05 2.69
C THR A 61 1.13 -1.03 1.81
N VAL A 62 0.36 -1.54 0.85
CA VAL A 62 -0.60 -0.77 0.07
C VAL A 62 -1.87 -1.61 0.00
N ASN A 63 -3.00 -1.02 0.39
CA ASN A 63 -4.33 -1.58 0.14
C ASN A 63 -5.08 -0.65 -0.81
N VAL A 64 -5.82 -1.23 -1.75
CA VAL A 64 -6.58 -0.49 -2.76
C VAL A 64 -8.05 -0.70 -2.54
N PHE A 65 -8.80 0.39 -2.46
CA PHE A 65 -10.25 0.35 -2.33
C PHE A 65 -10.87 1.05 -3.53
N PHE A 66 -11.97 0.51 -4.04
CA PHE A 66 -12.75 1.19 -5.07
C PHE A 66 -14.21 0.74 -5.05
N ASN A 67 -15.06 1.58 -5.62
CA ASN A 67 -16.47 1.31 -5.80
C ASN A 67 -16.84 1.52 -7.27
N ILE A 68 -17.18 0.44 -7.97
CA ILE A 68 -17.70 0.45 -9.34
C ILE A 68 -19.16 0.03 -9.28
N SER A 69 -20.05 0.87 -9.78
CA SER A 69 -21.48 0.58 -9.91
C SER A 69 -21.81 0.17 -11.35
N GLY A 70 -22.52 -0.95 -11.51
CA GLY A 70 -22.93 -1.46 -12.82
C GLY A 70 -21.81 -2.13 -13.61
N GLY A 71 -22.03 -2.27 -14.92
CA GLY A 71 -21.16 -2.98 -15.84
C GLY A 71 -21.12 -4.49 -15.63
N TYR A 72 -20.05 -5.12 -16.11
CA TYR A 72 -19.85 -6.56 -16.07
C TYR A 72 -18.45 -6.88 -15.51
N ASN A 73 -18.36 -7.49 -14.33
CA ASN A 73 -17.07 -7.64 -13.63
C ASN A 73 -15.98 -8.32 -14.48
N GLY A 74 -16.36 -9.36 -15.23
CA GLY A 74 -15.48 -10.10 -16.13
C GLY A 74 -14.94 -9.29 -17.31
N ASP A 75 -15.41 -8.05 -17.51
CA ASP A 75 -14.93 -7.20 -18.57
C ASP A 75 -13.85 -6.21 -18.13
N TYR A 76 -13.70 -5.97 -16.84
CA TYR A 76 -12.73 -4.99 -16.35
C TYR A 76 -11.29 -5.50 -16.37
N TYR A 77 -10.42 -4.68 -16.95
CA TYR A 77 -8.99 -4.69 -16.68
C TYR A 77 -8.61 -3.43 -15.90
N ALA A 78 -7.88 -3.59 -14.80
CA ALA A 78 -7.46 -2.49 -13.94
C ALA A 78 -6.06 -2.72 -13.39
N TYR A 79 -5.32 -1.64 -13.13
CA TYR A 79 -4.02 -1.70 -12.48
C TYR A 79 -3.76 -0.49 -11.58
N LEU A 80 -2.89 -0.70 -10.59
CA LEU A 80 -2.22 0.38 -9.87
C LEU A 80 -0.79 0.51 -10.40
N SER A 81 -0.34 1.73 -10.63
CA SER A 81 1.03 2.01 -11.05
C SER A 81 1.65 3.16 -10.27
N TYR A 82 2.92 3.00 -9.95
CA TYR A 82 3.71 3.97 -9.22
C TYR A 82 5.21 3.76 -9.48
N ASN A 83 5.94 4.83 -9.80
CA ASN A 83 7.38 4.81 -10.01
C ASN A 83 7.91 3.70 -10.96
N GLY A 84 7.18 3.44 -12.05
CA GLY A 84 7.53 2.41 -13.04
C GLY A 84 7.12 0.98 -12.66
N ILE A 85 6.57 0.77 -11.47
CA ILE A 85 5.95 -0.49 -11.04
C ILE A 85 4.47 -0.47 -11.45
N LEU A 86 3.98 -1.59 -11.98
CA LEU A 86 2.58 -1.80 -12.35
C LEU A 86 2.11 -3.13 -11.76
N VAL A 87 1.00 -3.09 -11.02
CA VAL A 87 0.36 -4.28 -10.44
C VAL A 87 -1.05 -4.41 -11.01
N PRO A 88 -1.36 -5.47 -11.79
CA PRO A 88 -2.71 -5.76 -12.23
C PRO A 88 -3.62 -6.06 -11.04
N LEU A 89 -4.68 -5.27 -10.93
CA LEU A 89 -5.69 -5.38 -9.88
C LEU A 89 -6.84 -6.29 -10.31
N LEU A 90 -7.33 -6.07 -11.54
CA LEU A 90 -8.37 -6.87 -12.19
C LEU A 90 -7.86 -7.26 -13.57
N ASN A 91 -8.10 -8.50 -13.98
CA ASN A 91 -7.76 -8.97 -15.30
C ASN A 91 -8.87 -9.85 -15.86
N ARG A 92 -10.01 -9.21 -16.15
CA ARG A 92 -11.21 -9.87 -16.67
C ARG A 92 -11.60 -11.06 -15.79
N VAL A 93 -12.00 -10.76 -14.56
CA VAL A 93 -12.21 -11.76 -13.49
C VAL A 93 -13.19 -12.86 -13.93
N GLY A 94 -12.84 -14.10 -13.63
CA GLY A 94 -13.61 -15.30 -14.00
C GLY A 94 -13.36 -15.78 -15.43
N THR A 95 -12.60 -15.05 -16.25
CA THR A 95 -12.28 -15.54 -17.59
C THR A 95 -11.41 -16.79 -17.53
N SER A 96 -11.71 -17.76 -18.40
CA SER A 96 -11.02 -19.03 -18.48
C SER A 96 -11.14 -19.60 -19.90
N GLY A 97 -10.47 -20.72 -20.16
CA GLY A 97 -10.60 -21.42 -21.45
C GLY A 97 -12.04 -21.87 -21.76
N SER A 98 -12.89 -22.04 -20.74
CA SER A 98 -14.30 -22.42 -20.86
C SER A 98 -15.28 -21.25 -20.76
N ASP A 99 -14.84 -20.12 -20.22
CA ASP A 99 -15.64 -18.91 -20.04
C ASP A 99 -14.86 -17.68 -20.53
N PRO A 100 -15.05 -17.24 -21.78
CA PRO A 100 -14.32 -16.10 -22.33
C PRO A 100 -14.81 -14.74 -21.80
N PHE A 101 -15.98 -14.69 -21.17
CA PHE A 101 -16.59 -13.45 -20.68
C PHE A 101 -16.36 -13.23 -19.19
N GLY A 102 -16.20 -14.30 -18.42
CA GLY A 102 -15.95 -14.23 -16.98
C GLY A 102 -17.22 -13.87 -16.20
N TYR A 103 -17.05 -13.25 -15.04
CA TYR A 103 -18.17 -13.11 -14.12
C TYR A 103 -19.05 -11.88 -14.39
N GLY A 104 -20.34 -12.10 -14.64
CA GLY A 104 -21.31 -11.05 -14.96
C GLY A 104 -21.92 -10.27 -13.79
N ASN A 105 -21.24 -10.21 -12.64
CA ASN A 105 -21.76 -9.41 -11.52
C ASN A 105 -21.60 -7.91 -11.82
N PRO A 106 -22.57 -7.07 -11.38
CA PRO A 106 -22.58 -5.64 -11.70
C PRO A 106 -21.73 -4.82 -10.71
N GLY A 107 -20.41 -4.94 -10.82
CA GLY A 107 -19.46 -4.07 -10.13
C GLY A 107 -18.93 -4.61 -8.80
N PHE A 108 -18.23 -3.71 -8.10
CA PHE A 108 -17.56 -3.94 -6.82
C PHE A 108 -17.92 -2.81 -5.89
N GLY A 109 -18.25 -3.08 -4.63
CA GLY A 109 -18.75 -2.02 -3.76
C GLY A 109 -18.78 -2.37 -2.29
N PRO A 110 -19.18 -1.40 -1.44
CA PRO A 110 -19.21 -1.61 -0.02
C PRO A 110 -20.29 -2.61 0.38
N THR A 111 -20.09 -3.26 1.52
CA THR A 111 -21.13 -4.05 2.20
C THR A 111 -22.29 -3.16 2.62
N THR A 112 -23.43 -3.75 2.98
CA THR A 112 -24.58 -3.03 3.54
C THR A 112 -24.24 -2.25 4.82
N LEU A 113 -23.15 -2.62 5.51
CA LEU A 113 -22.65 -1.92 6.71
C LEU A 113 -21.61 -0.84 6.39
N GLY A 114 -21.30 -0.59 5.11
CA GLY A 114 -20.38 0.45 4.67
C GLY A 114 -18.90 0.05 4.64
N VAL A 115 -18.57 -1.21 4.91
CA VAL A 115 -17.19 -1.73 4.75
C VAL A 115 -16.86 -1.74 3.26
N GLN A 116 -15.81 -1.01 2.87
CA GLN A 116 -15.44 -0.85 1.46
C GLN A 116 -14.95 -2.17 0.84
N PHE A 117 -15.10 -2.29 -0.47
CA PHE A 117 -14.43 -3.35 -1.22
C PHE A 117 -12.92 -3.09 -1.24
N GLU A 118 -12.13 -4.13 -1.05
CA GLU A 118 -10.69 -4.03 -0.84
C GLU A 118 -9.92 -5.05 -1.71
N LEU A 119 -8.85 -4.60 -2.33
CA LEU A 119 -7.77 -5.44 -2.83
C LEU A 119 -6.52 -5.24 -1.96
N SER A 120 -6.04 -6.32 -1.36
CA SER A 120 -4.84 -6.33 -0.52
C SER A 120 -4.08 -7.65 -0.61
N ASP A 121 -2.78 -7.62 -0.31
CA ASP A 121 -1.96 -8.83 -0.25
C ASP A 121 -2.36 -9.77 0.91
N SER A 122 -3.18 -9.29 1.85
CA SER A 122 -3.80 -10.10 2.91
C SER A 122 -5.08 -10.82 2.47
N GLY A 123 -5.59 -10.55 1.27
CA GLY A 123 -6.74 -11.25 0.72
C GLY A 123 -6.48 -12.75 0.62
N ALA A 124 -7.38 -13.56 1.19
CA ALA A 124 -7.17 -15.02 1.27
C ALA A 124 -7.17 -15.71 -0.10
N PHE A 125 -7.90 -15.15 -1.06
CA PHE A 125 -8.06 -15.69 -2.40
C PHE A 125 -7.95 -14.58 -3.43
N SER A 126 -7.41 -14.91 -4.60
CA SER A 126 -7.39 -13.97 -5.73
C SER A 126 -8.80 -13.62 -6.15
N ILE A 127 -8.99 -12.35 -6.47
CA ILE A 127 -10.23 -11.84 -7.06
C ILE A 127 -10.60 -12.57 -8.36
N HIS A 128 -9.61 -13.13 -9.09
CA HIS A 128 -9.87 -13.76 -10.38
C HIS A 128 -10.93 -14.87 -10.32
N ASN A 129 -10.96 -15.66 -9.24
CA ASN A 129 -11.89 -16.78 -9.07
C ASN A 129 -12.84 -16.57 -7.88
N TYR A 130 -13.27 -15.33 -7.62
CA TYR A 130 -14.05 -15.03 -6.41
C TYR A 130 -15.33 -15.86 -6.24
N GLN A 131 -15.95 -16.35 -7.34
CA GLN A 131 -17.16 -17.16 -7.25
C GLN A 131 -16.93 -18.56 -6.66
N ASP A 132 -15.70 -19.06 -6.69
CA ASP A 132 -15.33 -20.35 -6.09
C ASP A 132 -15.22 -20.27 -4.55
N HIS A 133 -15.27 -19.06 -3.99
CA HIS A 133 -14.98 -18.77 -2.59
C HIS A 133 -16.19 -18.19 -1.84
N SER A 134 -17.41 -18.54 -2.24
CA SER A 134 -18.66 -18.14 -1.57
C SER A 134 -18.76 -16.61 -1.39
N PRO A 135 -18.74 -15.85 -2.49
CA PRO A 135 -18.71 -14.39 -2.44
C PRO A 135 -19.99 -13.82 -1.81
N VAL A 136 -19.85 -12.64 -1.21
CA VAL A 136 -20.97 -11.87 -0.67
C VAL A 136 -21.21 -10.66 -1.56
N TYR A 137 -22.49 -10.40 -1.85
CA TYR A 137 -22.92 -9.27 -2.66
C TYR A 137 -23.75 -8.29 -1.83
N ASN A 138 -23.68 -7.00 -2.16
CA ASN A 138 -24.57 -6.01 -1.56
C ASN A 138 -25.94 -5.99 -2.25
N SER A 139 -26.83 -5.10 -1.81
CA SER A 139 -28.19 -4.98 -2.36
C SER A 139 -28.25 -4.61 -3.85
N ASN A 140 -27.16 -4.09 -4.41
CA ASN A 140 -27.05 -3.74 -5.83
C ASN A 140 -26.42 -4.87 -6.67
N GLY A 141 -26.10 -6.01 -6.05
CA GLY A 141 -25.42 -7.12 -6.71
C GLY A 141 -23.90 -6.95 -6.87
N GLN A 142 -23.32 -5.86 -6.35
CA GLN A 142 -21.87 -5.64 -6.40
C GLN A 142 -21.16 -6.62 -5.50
N LEU A 143 -20.00 -7.12 -5.94
CA LEU A 143 -19.12 -7.92 -5.09
C LEU A 143 -18.58 -7.09 -3.92
N THR A 144 -18.53 -7.68 -2.74
CA THR A 144 -18.02 -7.08 -1.51
C THR A 144 -16.84 -7.88 -0.95
N GLY A 145 -16.21 -7.38 0.11
CA GLY A 145 -15.15 -8.07 0.84
C GLY A 145 -13.74 -7.68 0.41
N ALA A 146 -12.76 -8.42 0.93
CA ALA A 146 -11.34 -8.22 0.69
C ALA A 146 -10.75 -9.41 -0.09
N TRP A 147 -10.02 -9.11 -1.16
CA TRP A 147 -9.49 -10.10 -2.09
C TRP A 147 -8.05 -9.79 -2.46
N ALA A 148 -7.27 -10.80 -2.86
CA ALA A 148 -5.96 -10.55 -3.43
C ALA A 148 -6.09 -10.05 -4.88
N PRO A 149 -5.16 -9.20 -5.37
CA PRO A 149 -5.16 -8.77 -6.77
C PRO A 149 -5.12 -9.93 -7.77
N ASP A 150 -5.54 -9.68 -8.99
CA ASP A 150 -5.65 -10.69 -10.04
C ASP A 150 -4.27 -11.19 -10.52
N GLY A 151 -3.38 -10.26 -10.90
CA GLY A 151 -2.17 -10.59 -11.68
C GLY A 151 -0.82 -10.23 -11.04
N GLY A 152 -0.78 -9.90 -9.75
CA GLY A 152 0.45 -9.51 -9.05
C GLY A 152 0.27 -9.28 -7.55
N THR A 153 1.27 -8.71 -6.89
CA THR A 153 1.22 -8.38 -5.45
C THR A 153 1.50 -6.90 -5.21
N LEU A 154 0.74 -6.28 -4.32
CA LEU A 154 0.89 -4.87 -3.93
C LEU A 154 2.18 -4.63 -3.14
N SER A 155 2.72 -5.67 -2.50
CA SER A 155 4.07 -5.68 -1.91
C SER A 155 5.19 -5.39 -2.90
N SER A 156 4.92 -5.41 -4.22
CA SER A 156 5.85 -4.89 -5.23
C SER A 156 6.21 -3.41 -5.01
N PHE A 157 5.34 -2.65 -4.34
CA PHE A 157 5.60 -1.26 -3.97
C PHE A 157 6.43 -1.12 -2.69
N ASN A 158 6.69 -2.19 -1.94
CA ASN A 158 7.43 -2.11 -0.69
C ASN A 158 8.85 -1.57 -0.91
N GLY A 159 9.31 -0.73 0.03
CA GLY A 159 10.60 -0.07 -0.07
C GLY A 159 10.60 1.21 -0.93
N GLN A 160 9.54 1.49 -1.69
CA GLN A 160 9.42 2.74 -2.44
C GLN A 160 9.15 3.92 -1.50
N GLN A 161 9.62 5.11 -1.87
CA GLN A 161 9.21 6.33 -1.18
C GLN A 161 7.71 6.57 -1.43
N PRO A 162 6.82 6.69 -0.42
CA PRO A 162 5.38 6.77 -0.67
C PRO A 162 4.92 8.07 -1.35
N ASN A 163 5.61 9.19 -1.10
CA ASN A 163 5.25 10.49 -1.65
C ASN A 163 5.46 10.54 -3.17
N GLY A 164 4.40 10.86 -3.90
CA GLY A 164 4.44 10.99 -5.36
C GLY A 164 3.06 10.81 -5.99
N THR A 165 3.04 10.73 -7.31
CA THR A 165 1.80 10.54 -8.07
C THR A 165 1.54 9.06 -8.33
N TRP A 166 0.53 8.51 -7.67
CA TRP A 166 0.02 7.17 -7.89
C TRP A 166 -1.07 7.21 -8.96
N THR A 167 -1.07 6.23 -9.87
CA THR A 167 -2.05 6.17 -10.96
C THR A 167 -2.81 4.86 -10.91
N ILE A 168 -4.13 4.95 -10.80
CA ILE A 168 -5.02 3.81 -11.00
C ILE A 168 -5.64 3.90 -12.40
N PHE A 169 -5.83 2.75 -13.03
CA PHE A 169 -6.40 2.64 -14.36
C PHE A 169 -7.54 1.64 -14.37
N PHE A 170 -8.59 1.92 -15.15
CA PHE A 170 -9.70 1.01 -15.42
C PHE A 170 -10.05 1.06 -16.89
N SER A 171 -10.33 -0.09 -17.47
CA SER A 171 -10.82 -0.24 -18.85
C SER A 171 -11.86 -1.33 -18.92
N ASP A 172 -12.81 -1.16 -19.82
CA ASP A 172 -13.76 -2.19 -20.20
C ASP A 172 -13.26 -2.87 -21.48
N GLN A 173 -13.08 -4.18 -21.42
CA GLN A 173 -12.45 -4.96 -22.49
C GLN A 173 -13.46 -5.68 -23.39
N SER A 174 -14.77 -5.53 -23.13
CA SER A 174 -15.83 -6.10 -23.95
C SER A 174 -16.96 -5.08 -24.11
N GLY A 175 -17.89 -5.34 -25.03
CA GLY A 175 -19.05 -4.48 -25.23
C GLY A 175 -20.27 -5.00 -24.48
N GLY A 176 -21.11 -4.08 -23.99
CA GLY A 176 -22.42 -4.39 -23.48
C GLY A 176 -22.82 -3.50 -22.32
N ASP A 177 -22.49 -3.93 -21.10
CA ASP A 177 -22.85 -3.22 -19.88
C ASP A 177 -21.78 -2.22 -19.48
N GLN A 178 -22.16 -0.95 -19.33
CA GLN A 178 -21.25 0.10 -18.90
C GLN A 178 -21.29 0.32 -17.39
N GLY A 179 -20.11 0.41 -16.76
CA GLY A 179 -19.99 0.78 -15.35
C GLY A 179 -19.55 2.21 -15.09
N THR A 180 -19.68 2.61 -13.83
CA THR A 180 -19.21 3.89 -13.31
C THR A 180 -18.33 3.67 -12.10
N LEU A 181 -17.10 4.18 -12.13
CA LEU A 181 -16.23 4.28 -10.97
C LEU A 181 -16.72 5.44 -10.08
N VAL A 182 -17.32 5.11 -8.95
CA VAL A 182 -17.86 6.06 -7.99
C VAL A 182 -16.74 6.75 -7.23
N ASN A 183 -15.79 5.97 -6.70
CA ASN A 183 -14.62 6.45 -5.96
C ASN A 183 -13.52 5.38 -5.89
N TRP A 184 -12.32 5.79 -5.49
CA TRP A 184 -11.23 4.91 -5.10
C TRP A 184 -10.35 5.55 -4.01
N SER A 185 -9.60 4.72 -3.29
CA SER A 185 -8.63 5.17 -2.30
C SER A 185 -7.46 4.22 -2.16
N LEU A 186 -6.35 4.76 -1.65
CA LEU A 186 -5.17 4.02 -1.23
C LEU A 186 -5.02 4.17 0.28
N GLU A 187 -4.86 3.05 0.97
CA GLU A 187 -4.27 3.02 2.30
C GLU A 187 -2.82 2.60 2.16
N ILE A 188 -1.91 3.41 2.69
CA ILE A 188 -0.48 3.18 2.61
C ILE A 188 0.08 3.25 4.03
N ASP A 189 0.66 2.14 4.49
CA ASP A 189 1.53 2.18 5.66
C ASP A 189 2.97 2.28 5.20
N SER A 190 3.72 3.15 5.86
CA SER A 190 5.16 3.28 5.70
C SER A 190 5.88 2.99 7.01
N ILE A 191 7.16 2.67 6.89
CA ILE A 191 8.10 2.64 8.01
C ILE A 191 9.19 3.67 7.77
N ILE A 192 9.70 4.26 8.86
CA ILE A 192 10.97 4.97 8.83
C ILE A 192 12.08 3.93 9.10
N PRO A 193 12.98 3.66 8.13
CA PRO A 193 14.22 2.94 8.42
C PRO A 193 15.01 3.75 9.43
N GLU A 194 15.35 3.14 10.57
CA GLU A 194 16.06 3.76 11.68
C GLU A 194 17.21 4.69 11.20
N PRO A 195 17.30 5.95 11.64
CA PRO A 195 18.37 6.86 11.21
C PRO A 195 19.79 6.49 11.68
N VAL A 196 20.03 5.29 12.20
CA VAL A 196 21.25 4.97 12.95
C VAL A 196 22.47 4.54 12.13
N SER A 197 22.39 4.36 10.80
CA SER A 197 23.59 3.96 10.02
C SER A 197 24.73 4.97 10.04
N ILE A 198 24.43 6.27 10.20
CA ILE A 198 25.44 7.35 10.34
C ILE A 198 25.52 7.92 11.74
N ALA A 199 24.44 7.88 12.53
CA ALA A 199 24.48 8.36 13.90
C ALA A 199 25.37 7.49 14.80
N LEU A 200 25.31 6.16 14.67
CA LEU A 200 26.13 5.25 15.49
C LEU A 200 27.65 5.46 15.33
N PRO A 201 28.23 5.50 14.11
CA PRO A 201 29.66 5.76 13.97
C PRO A 201 30.05 7.18 14.39
N VAL A 202 29.18 8.18 14.21
CA VAL A 202 29.45 9.56 14.65
C VAL A 202 29.43 9.65 16.18
N PHE A 203 28.44 9.08 16.86
CA PHE A 203 28.42 9.01 18.32
C PHE A 203 29.57 8.18 18.87
N GLY A 204 29.90 7.05 18.23
CA GLY A 204 31.07 6.24 18.57
C GLY A 204 32.38 7.01 18.43
N LEU A 205 32.53 7.83 17.39
CA LEU A 205 33.71 8.67 17.17
C LEU A 205 33.80 9.80 18.20
N ILE A 206 32.70 10.48 18.50
CA ILE A 206 32.65 11.56 19.50
C ILE A 206 33.01 11.02 20.89
N ILE A 207 32.44 9.88 21.29
CA ILE A 207 32.72 9.24 22.57
C ILE A 207 34.17 8.72 22.61
N GLY A 208 34.64 8.09 21.53
CA GLY A 208 36.02 7.62 21.41
C GLY A 208 37.05 8.75 21.58
N LEU A 209 36.82 9.90 20.94
CA LEU A 209 37.65 11.09 21.08
C LEU A 209 37.59 11.69 22.49
N ALA A 210 36.41 11.70 23.12
CA ALA A 210 36.25 12.18 24.49
C ALA A 210 37.02 11.30 25.51
N VAL A 211 36.97 9.97 25.34
CA VAL A 211 37.70 9.02 26.19
C VAL A 211 39.21 9.14 25.97
N LEU A 212 39.66 9.21 24.71
CA LEU A 212 41.08 9.34 24.35
C LEU A 212 41.67 10.66 24.87
N SER A 213 40.95 11.78 24.71
CA SER A 213 41.41 13.09 25.19
C SER A 213 41.57 13.14 26.72
N ARG A 214 40.76 12.36 27.45
CA ARG A 214 40.87 12.22 28.90
C ARG A 214 42.06 11.36 29.32
N TRP A 215 42.28 10.22 28.65
CA TRP A 215 43.42 9.35 28.91
C TRP A 215 44.76 10.07 28.69
N LEU A 216 44.84 10.93 27.67
CA LEU A 216 46.02 11.75 27.40
C LEU A 216 46.27 12.87 28.44
N ARG A 217 45.25 13.24 29.24
CA ARG A 217 45.34 14.32 30.24
C ARG A 217 45.65 13.83 31.65
N THR A 218 45.64 12.53 31.92
CA THR A 218 46.01 11.99 33.23
C THR A 218 47.54 11.86 33.33
N PRO A 219 48.22 12.63 34.20
CA PRO A 219 49.67 12.51 34.38
C PRO A 219 50.01 11.17 35.04
N ALA A 220 51.07 10.52 34.53
CA ALA A 220 51.63 9.32 35.13
C ALA A 220 52.06 9.61 36.58
N ARG A 221 51.57 8.81 37.53
CA ARG A 221 52.07 8.79 38.90
C ARG A 221 53.20 7.78 39.01
#